data_AF-A0A496ZJR8-F1
#
_entry.id   AF-A0A496ZJR8-F1
#
_cell.length_a   1.000
_cell.length_b   1.000
_cell.length_c   1.000
_cell.angle_alpha   90.00
_cell.angle_beta   90.00
_cell.angle_gamma   90.00
#
_symmetry.space_group_name_H-M   'P 1'
#
loop_
_entity.id
_entity.type
_entity.pdbx_description
1 polymer ?
#
loop_
_entity_poly.entity_id
_entity_poly.type
_entity_poly.pdbx_seq_one_letter_code
_entity_poly.pdbx_strand_id
1 'polypeptide(L)'
;MDRLPLEIQLDVNRHCIETDIRKQYNRLVSHYFKSPEDRDGIEKKISLLKHALETLDFRQLRNKHPELAGNTGDKVFLSWYDTTTLRIRINTRQVTP
;
A
#
# COMPACT_ATOMS: atom_id res chain seq x y z
N MET A 1 12.54 -20.93 -4.00
CA MET A 1 11.10 -20.58 -3.93
C MET A 1 10.99 -19.08 -4.17
N ASP A 2 10.82 -18.69 -5.42
CA ASP A 2 10.56 -17.31 -5.83
C ASP A 2 9.26 -16.83 -5.17
N ARG A 3 9.37 -16.14 -4.04
CA ARG A 3 8.27 -15.36 -3.50
C ARG A 3 8.14 -14.14 -4.39
N LEU A 4 7.15 -14.14 -5.29
CA LEU A 4 6.70 -12.89 -5.90
C LEU A 4 6.48 -11.88 -4.75
N PRO A 5 7.14 -10.72 -4.77
CA PRO A 5 7.03 -9.77 -3.66
C PRO A 5 5.58 -9.37 -3.52
N LEU A 6 5.05 -9.47 -2.30
CA LEU A 6 3.70 -9.02 -1.99
C LEU A 6 3.55 -7.56 -2.41
N GLU A 7 2.69 -7.30 -3.38
CA GLU A 7 2.41 -5.98 -3.91
C GLU A 7 0.91 -5.69 -3.81
N ILE A 8 0.58 -4.51 -3.32
CA ILE A 8 -0.79 -4.01 -3.20
C ILE A 8 -0.93 -2.84 -4.17
N GLN A 9 -1.84 -2.96 -5.14
CA GLN A 9 -2.22 -1.83 -5.96
C GLN A 9 -3.11 -0.89 -5.13
N LEU A 10 -2.78 0.39 -5.14
CA LEU A 10 -3.51 1.46 -4.47
C LEU A 10 -4.34 2.23 -5.49
N ASP A 11 -5.60 2.50 -5.14
CA ASP A 11 -6.48 3.34 -5.96
C ASP A 11 -6.34 4.81 -5.55
N VAL A 12 -5.42 5.51 -6.22
CA VAL A 12 -5.25 6.96 -6.03
C VAL A 12 -6.13 7.79 -6.96
N ASN A 13 -7.01 7.16 -7.75
CA ASN A 13 -7.86 7.90 -8.67
C ASN A 13 -8.87 8.78 -7.92
N ARG A 14 -9.46 8.26 -6.86
CA ARG A 14 -10.51 8.95 -6.11
C ARG A 14 -10.02 9.60 -4.82
N HIS A 15 -8.88 9.15 -4.31
CA HIS A 15 -8.38 9.52 -3.00
C HIS A 15 -6.86 9.62 -3.01
N CYS A 16 -6.29 10.29 -2.02
CA CYS A 16 -4.85 10.25 -1.83
C CYS A 16 -4.38 8.89 -1.31
N ILE A 17 -3.08 8.61 -1.46
CA ILE A 17 -2.44 7.35 -1.06
C ILE A 17 -2.77 6.93 0.39
N GLU A 18 -2.77 7.87 1.34
CA GLU A 18 -3.07 7.60 2.76
C GLU A 18 -4.50 7.06 2.95
N THR A 19 -5.46 7.67 2.26
CA THR A 19 -6.88 7.31 2.38
C THR A 19 -7.13 5.93 1.80
N ASP A 20 -6.51 5.60 0.67
CA ASP A 20 -6.65 4.28 0.07
C ASP A 20 -5.99 3.20 0.93
N ILE A 21 -4.78 3.43 1.43
CA ILE A 21 -4.10 2.51 2.37
C ILE A 21 -4.98 2.24 3.60
N ARG A 22 -5.55 3.27 4.22
CA ARG A 22 -6.44 3.13 5.38
C ARG A 22 -7.70 2.33 5.03
N LYS A 23 -8.30 2.58 3.87
CA LYS A 23 -9.49 1.85 3.39
C LYS A 23 -9.18 0.37 3.17
N GLN A 24 -8.09 0.06 2.48
CA GLN A 24 -7.68 -1.32 2.22
C GLN A 24 -7.33 -2.05 3.51
N TYR A 25 -6.64 -1.40 4.45
CA TYR A 25 -6.34 -1.96 5.77
C TYR A 25 -7.62 -2.35 6.50
N ASN A 26 -8.57 -1.41 6.63
CA ASN A 26 -9.84 -1.67 7.31
C ASN A 26 -10.66 -2.79 6.64
N ARG A 27 -10.65 -2.83 5.30
CA ARG A 27 -11.31 -3.90 4.53
C ARG A 27 -10.68 -5.26 4.80
N LEU A 28 -9.36 -5.35 4.79
CA LEU A 28 -8.64 -6.61 5.00
C LEU A 28 -8.76 -7.10 6.44
N VAL A 29 -8.67 -6.21 7.43
CA VAL A 29 -8.94 -6.55 8.83
C VAL A 29 -10.36 -7.09 8.98
N SER A 30 -11.35 -6.43 8.38
CA SER A 30 -12.74 -6.92 8.40
C SER A 30 -12.91 -8.28 7.71
N HIS A 31 -12.11 -8.54 6.67
CA HIS A 31 -12.14 -9.80 5.93
C HIS A 31 -11.43 -10.94 6.66
N TYR A 32 -10.34 -10.64 7.38
CA TYR A 32 -9.57 -11.60 8.19
C TYR A 32 -10.45 -12.35 9.20
N PHE A 33 -11.41 -11.64 9.82
CA PHE A 33 -12.35 -12.25 10.75
C PHE A 33 -13.43 -13.12 10.08
N LYS A 34 -13.63 -12.99 8.77
CA LYS A 34 -14.70 -13.67 8.02
C LYS A 34 -14.24 -14.91 7.25
N SER A 35 -12.95 -15.00 6.90
CA SER A 35 -12.42 -16.04 6.01
C SER A 35 -11.16 -16.70 6.60
N PRO A 36 -11.28 -17.89 7.22
CA PRO A 36 -10.14 -18.57 7.84
C PRO A 36 -9.15 -19.20 6.85
N GLU A 37 -9.58 -19.46 5.61
CA GLU A 37 -8.79 -20.15 4.58
C GLU A 37 -7.69 -19.30 3.90
N ASP A 38 -7.79 -17.96 3.96
CA ASP A 38 -6.85 -17.03 3.29
C ASP A 38 -6.01 -16.19 4.29
N ARG A 39 -5.95 -16.60 5.55
CA ARG A 39 -5.39 -15.79 6.64
C ARG A 39 -3.95 -15.36 6.42
N ASP A 40 -3.05 -16.25 6.01
CA ASP A 40 -1.63 -15.93 5.81
C ASP A 40 -1.43 -14.82 4.75
N GLY A 41 -2.18 -14.86 3.64
CA GLY A 41 -2.14 -13.83 2.61
C GLY A 41 -2.70 -12.50 3.08
N ILE A 42 -3.81 -12.54 3.82
CA ILE A 42 -4.44 -11.36 4.41
C ILE A 42 -3.53 -10.72 5.47
N GLU A 43 -2.92 -11.52 6.36
CA GLU A 43 -2.02 -11.06 7.42
C GLU A 43 -0.81 -10.32 6.85
N LYS A 44 -0.20 -10.87 5.79
CA LYS A 44 0.92 -10.21 5.09
C LYS A 44 0.52 -8.86 4.52
N LYS A 45 -0.67 -8.74 3.91
CA LYS A 45 -1.17 -7.47 3.38
C LYS A 45 -1.51 -6.47 4.49
N ILE A 46 -2.15 -6.94 5.57
CA ILE A 46 -2.45 -6.13 6.76
C ILE A 46 -1.15 -5.59 7.36
N SER A 47 -0.13 -6.43 7.51
CA SER A 47 1.18 -6.03 8.03
C SER A 47 1.84 -4.95 7.18
N LEU A 48 1.85 -5.10 5.84
CA LEU A 48 2.37 -4.10 4.91
C LEU A 48 1.64 -2.76 5.05
N LEU A 49 0.30 -2.78 5.02
CA LEU A 49 -0.50 -1.55 5.10
C LEU A 49 -0.39 -0.87 6.47
N LYS A 50 -0.34 -1.67 7.55
CA LYS A 50 -0.16 -1.16 8.91
C LYS A 50 1.19 -0.45 9.03
N HIS A 51 2.27 -1.09 8.58
CA HIS A 51 3.59 -0.49 8.62
C HIS A 51 3.65 0.80 7.79
N ALA A 52 3.00 0.84 6.63
CA ALA A 52 2.89 2.06 5.84
C ALA A 52 2.15 3.19 6.59
N LEU A 53 1.06 2.89 7.29
CA LEU A 53 0.35 3.88 8.10
C LEU A 53 1.18 4.41 9.27
N GLU A 54 2.07 3.59 9.83
CA GLU A 54 2.88 3.92 10.99
C GLU A 54 4.19 4.66 10.63
N THR A 55 4.73 4.45 9.42
CA THR A 55 6.08 4.93 9.05
C THR A 55 6.13 5.97 7.95
N LEU A 56 5.12 6.03 7.07
CA LEU A 56 5.14 6.97 5.95
C LEU A 56 4.72 8.37 6.37
N ASP A 57 5.50 9.37 5.97
CA ASP A 57 5.05 10.76 5.99
C ASP A 57 4.24 11.05 4.72
N PHE A 58 2.93 10.80 4.80
CA PHE A 58 2.02 11.04 3.68
C PHE A 58 1.93 12.50 3.25
N ARG A 59 2.26 13.46 4.12
CA ARG A 59 2.28 14.87 3.75
C ARG A 59 3.50 15.14 2.88
N GLN A 60 4.68 14.69 3.31
CA GLN A 60 5.90 14.83 2.54
C GLN A 60 5.81 14.10 1.20
N LEU A 61 5.30 12.87 1.19
CA LEU A 61 5.11 12.07 -0.01
C LEU A 61 4.26 12.77 -1.06
N ARG A 62 3.11 13.33 -0.65
CA ARG A 62 2.21 14.05 -1.56
C ARG A 62 2.79 15.36 -2.08
N ASN A 63 3.63 16.02 -1.29
CA ASN A 63 4.33 17.23 -1.72
C ASN A 63 5.41 16.92 -2.76
N LYS A 64 6.15 15.81 -2.58
CA LYS A 64 7.24 15.39 -3.47
C LYS A 64 6.73 14.69 -4.73
N HIS A 65 5.61 13.97 -4.60
CA HIS A 65 4.99 13.16 -5.65
C HIS A 65 3.50 13.49 -5.72
N PRO A 66 3.11 14.52 -6.50
CA PRO A 66 1.71 14.95 -6.61
C PRO A 66 0.79 13.84 -7.14
N GLU A 67 1.33 12.83 -7.82
CA GLU A 67 0.58 11.65 -8.28
C GLU A 67 -0.02 10.84 -7.11
N LEU A 68 0.54 10.98 -5.91
CA LEU A 68 0.05 10.33 -4.68
C LEU A 68 -1.03 11.15 -3.96
N ALA A 69 -1.28 12.39 -4.37
CA ALA A 69 -2.26 13.28 -3.75
C ALA A 69 -3.71 12.95 -4.15
N GLY A 70 -3.88 12.16 -5.20
CA GLY A 70 -5.17 11.70 -5.70
C GLY A 70 -5.61 12.41 -6.98
N ASN A 71 -6.78 12.03 -7.52
CA ASN A 71 -7.32 12.56 -8.78
C ASN A 71 -6.42 12.33 -10.00
N THR A 72 -5.58 11.30 -9.93
CA THR A 72 -4.68 10.91 -11.01
C THR A 72 -5.08 9.54 -11.57
N GLY A 73 -4.82 9.31 -12.87
CA GLY A 73 -5.00 8.00 -13.51
C GLY A 73 -3.85 7.04 -13.23
N ASP A 74 -2.90 7.42 -12.37
CA ASP A 74 -1.65 6.71 -12.16
C ASP A 74 -1.85 5.42 -11.38
N LYS A 75 -1.15 4.36 -11.81
CA LYS A 75 -1.15 3.08 -11.12
C LYS A 75 -0.12 3.11 -10.01
N VAL A 76 -0.57 3.18 -8.76
CA VAL A 76 0.31 3.18 -7.60
C VAL A 76 0.35 1.80 -6.97
N PHE A 77 1.54 1.35 -6.58
CA PHE A 77 1.77 0.06 -5.94
C PHE A 77 2.62 0.25 -4.69
N LEU A 78 2.23 -0.46 -3.62
CA LEU A 78 2.96 -0.55 -2.36
C LEU A 78 3.49 -1.97 -2.19
N SER A 79 4.77 -2.10 -1.88
CA SER A 79 5.42 -3.38 -1.62
C SER A 79 6.53 -3.22 -0.58
N TRP A 80 6.99 -4.35 -0.06
CA TRP A 80 8.25 -4.42 0.65
C TRP A 80 9.43 -4.35 -0.35
N TYR A 81 10.39 -3.47 -0.10
CA TYR A 81 11.70 -3.54 -0.75
C TYR A 81 12.51 -4.69 -0.13
N ASP A 82 12.51 -4.75 1.20
CA ASP A 82 13.09 -5.78 2.03
C ASP A 82 12.20 -6.01 3.27
N THR A 83 12.69 -6.69 4.30
CA THR A 83 11.91 -7.02 5.51
C THR A 83 11.38 -5.82 6.30
N THR A 84 11.96 -4.63 6.12
CA THR A 84 11.60 -3.43 6.89
C THR A 84 11.41 -2.18 6.04
N THR A 85 11.93 -2.16 4.82
CA THR A 85 11.86 -0.98 3.97
C THR A 85 10.67 -1.04 3.03
N LEU A 86 9.85 0.01 3.01
CA LEU A 86 8.74 0.15 2.06
C LEU A 86 9.23 0.65 0.71
N ARG A 87 8.55 0.20 -0.34
CA ARG A 87 8.71 0.67 -1.71
C ARG A 87 7.36 1.11 -2.27
N ILE A 88 7.34 2.31 -2.84
CA ILE A 88 6.21 2.82 -3.62
C ILE A 88 6.62 2.86 -5.09
N ARG A 89 5.76 2.39 -5.98
CA ARG A 89 5.93 2.46 -7.43
C ARG A 89 4.74 3.17 -8.05
N ILE A 90 5.01 4.16 -8.90
CA ILE A 90 4.02 4.93 -9.65
C ILE A 90 4.24 4.60 -11.13
N ASN A 91 3.28 3.92 -11.75
CA ASN A 91 3.40 3.32 -13.07
C ASN A 91 4.66 2.43 -13.17
N THR A 92 5.69 2.87 -13.89
CA THR A 92 6.97 2.18 -14.04
C THR A 92 8.09 2.78 -13.17
N ARG A 93 7.84 3.90 -12.49
CA ARG A 93 8.82 4.63 -11.68
C ARG A 93 8.75 4.23 -10.21
N GLN A 94 9.88 3.80 -9.64
CA GLN A 94 10.02 3.64 -8.20
C GLN A 94 10.26 5.01 -7.53
N VAL A 95 9.58 5.26 -6.41
CA VAL A 95 9.78 6.44 -5.60
C VAL A 95 10.13 6.04 -4.17
N THR A 96 11.01 6.83 -3.56
CA THR A 96 11.40 6.64 -2.16
C THR A 96 10.34 7.28 -1.26
N PRO A 97 9.80 6.54 -0.28
CA PRO A 97 8.95 7.11 0.76
C PRO A 97 9.65 8.19 1.58
#